data_AF-A0A8J7GZL2-F1
#
_entry.id   AF-A0A8J7GZL2-F1
#
_cell.length_a   1.000
_cell.length_b   1.000
_cell.length_c   1.000
_cell.angle_alpha   90.00
_cell.angle_beta   90.00
_cell.angle_gamma   90.00
#
_symmetry.space_group_name_H-M   'P 1'
#
loop_
_entity.id
_entity.type
_entity.pdbx_description
1 polymer ?
#
loop_
_entity_poly.entity_id
_entity_poly.type
_entity_poly.pdbx_seq_one_letter_code
_entity_poly.pdbx_strand_id
1 'polypeptide(L)' 'MITFEIRMEIKVLHKRGMSIRAIAKELGLSRNTVLRHLKAKSDKGRELSTEAETQSRDYR' A
#
# COMPACT_ATOMS: atom_id res chain seq x y z
N MET A 1 3.84 9.11 17.65
CA MET A 1 3.16 10.01 16.68
C MET A 1 3.89 9.87 15.34
N ILE A 2 3.19 9.74 14.22
CA ILE A 2 3.82 9.57 12.89
C ILE A 2 4.02 10.95 12.26
N THR A 3 5.21 11.22 11.73
CA THR A 3 5.56 12.50 11.12
C THR A 3 4.96 12.65 9.71
N PHE A 4 4.96 13.88 9.20
CA PHE A 4 4.54 14.15 7.83
C PHE A 4 5.43 13.45 6.79
N GLU A 5 6.74 13.39 7.05
CA GLU A 5 7.74 12.74 6.21
C GLU A 5 7.40 11.26 5.99
N ILE A 6 7.19 10.51 7.08
CA ILE A 6 6.81 9.09 7.01
C ILE A 6 5.52 8.88 6.21
N ARG A 7 4.53 9.79 6.35
CA ARG A 7 3.29 9.72 5.55
C ARG A 7 3.52 9.94 4.07
N MET A 8 4.48 10.80 3.69
CA MET A 8 4.82 11.04 2.29
C MET A 8 5.64 9.87 1.73
N GLU A 9 6.56 9.33 2.52
CA GLU A 9 7.38 8.19 2.16
C GLU A 9 6.53 6.94 1.88
N ILE A 10 5.55 6.63 2.76
CA ILE A 10 4.56 5.57 2.52
C ILE A 10 3.88 5.74 1.15
N LYS A 11 3.50 6.98 0.78
CA LYS A 11 2.83 7.25 -0.50
C LYS A 11 3.77 7.09 -1.69
N VAL A 12 5.02 7.55 -1.56
CA VAL A 12 6.02 7.44 -2.62
C VAL A 12 6.34 5.97 -2.88
N LEU A 13 6.60 5.19 -1.83
CA LEU A 13 6.90 3.76 -1.94
C LEU A 13 5.72 2.97 -2.54
N HIS A 14 4.49 3.29 -2.13
CA HIS A 14 3.29 2.67 -2.71
C HIS A 14 3.11 3.05 -4.19
N LYS A 15 3.35 4.30 -4.57
CA LYS A 15 3.31 4.73 -5.99
C LYS A 15 4.37 4.05 -6.85
N ARG A 16 5.49 3.63 -6.26
CA ARG A 16 6.54 2.82 -6.93
C ARG A 16 6.14 1.34 -7.09
N GLY A 17 4.94 0.95 -6.65
CA GLY A 17 4.44 -0.42 -6.75
C GLY A 17 4.84 -1.33 -5.59
N MET A 18 5.40 -0.79 -4.50
CA MET A 18 5.71 -1.63 -3.34
C MET A 18 4.45 -2.07 -2.60
N SER A 19 4.43 -3.35 -2.23
CA SER A 19 3.36 -3.90 -1.40
C SER A 19 3.36 -3.28 0.00
N ILE A 20 2.18 -3.26 0.64
CA ILE A 20 2.02 -2.79 2.03
C ILE A 20 2.97 -3.52 2.99
N ARG A 21 3.22 -4.82 2.73
CA ARG A 21 4.15 -5.64 3.52
C ARG A 21 5.60 -5.15 3.37
N ALA A 22 6.03 -4.86 2.14
CA ALA A 22 7.37 -4.34 1.88
C ALA A 22 7.57 -2.97 2.54
N ILE A 23 6.61 -2.05 2.38
CA ILE A 23 6.65 -0.71 2.97
C ILE A 23 6.71 -0.77 4.49
N ALA A 24 5.91 -1.65 5.11
CA ALA A 24 5.91 -1.85 6.55
C ALA A 24 7.28 -2.32 7.06
N LYS A 25 7.92 -3.25 6.34
CA LYS A 25 9.26 -3.77 6.69
C LYS A 25 10.33 -2.69 6.52
N GLU A 26 10.28 -1.94 5.42
CA GLU A 26 11.24 -0.87 5.10
C GLU A 26 11.24 0.24 6.15
N LEU A 27 10.04 0.69 6.56
CA LEU A 27 9.88 1.81 7.48
C LEU A 27 9.84 1.38 8.96
N GLY A 28 9.92 0.07 9.26
CA GLY A 28 9.77 -0.45 10.61
C GLY A 28 8.39 -0.20 11.23
N LEU A 29 7.35 -0.12 10.40
CA LEU A 29 5.98 0.20 10.82
C LEU A 29 5.06 -1.01 10.81
N SER A 30 3.96 -0.93 11.55
CA SER A 30 2.90 -1.93 11.44
C SER A 30 2.18 -1.82 10.09
N ARG A 31 1.76 -2.97 9.55
CA ARG A 31 0.93 -3.03 8.34
C ARG A 31 -0.35 -2.20 8.46
N ASN A 32 -0.96 -2.18 9.64
CA ASN A 32 -2.19 -1.42 9.91
C ASN A 32 -1.97 0.09 9.81
N THR A 33 -0.81 0.56 10.27
CA THR A 33 -0.40 1.96 10.11
C THR A 33 -0.30 2.33 8.62
N VAL A 34 0.42 1.52 7.84
CA VAL A 34 0.58 1.75 6.39
C VAL A 34 -0.78 1.72 5.68
N LEU A 35 -1.60 0.70 5.96
CA LEU A 35 -2.94 0.55 5.39
C LEU A 35 -3.83 1.76 5.68
N ARG A 36 -3.87 2.26 6.92
CA ARG A 36 -4.67 3.43 7.29
C ARG A 36 -4.24 4.68 6.52
N HIS A 37 -2.93 4.87 6.33
CA HIS A 37 -2.39 6.03 5.61
C HIS A 37 -2.62 5.96 4.09
N LEU A 38 -2.76 4.75 3.53
CA LEU A 38 -3.12 4.55 2.12
C LEU A 38 -4.64 4.62 1.89
N LYS A 39 -5.46 4.05 2.80
CA LYS A 39 -6.92 3.99 2.69
C LYS A 39 -7.58 5.37 2.80
N ALA A 40 -6.99 6.32 3.52
CA ALA A 40 -7.51 7.67 3.69
C ALA A 40 -7.67 8.48 2.37
N LYS A 41 -7.21 7.96 1.22
CA LYS A 41 -7.43 8.55 -0.12
C LYS A 41 -8.28 7.71 -1.06
N SER A 42 -8.69 6.49 -0.69
CA SER A 42 -9.34 5.56 -1.62
C SER A 42 -10.80 5.89 -1.96
N ASP A 43 -11.41 6.91 -1.34
CA ASP A 43 -12.78 7.32 -1.66
C ASP A 43 -12.92 8.05 -3.01
N LYS A 44 -11.83 8.15 -3.81
CA LYS A 44 -11.86 8.66 -5.19
C LYS A 44 -11.30 7.70 -6.26
N GLY A 45 -11.07 6.42 -5.96
CA GLY A 45 -10.43 5.54 -6.95
C GLY A 45 -10.56 4.03 -6.73
N ARG A 46 -11.57 3.58 -5.97
CA ARG A 46 -11.82 2.15 -5.74
C ARG A 46 -12.66 1.55 -6.88
N GLU A 47 -12.21 1.70 -8.13
CA GLU A 47 -12.87 1.12 -9.31
C GLU A 47 -11.92 0.39 -10.29
N LEU A 48 -10.59 0.37 -10.08
CA LEU A 48 -9.67 -0.12 -11.12
C LEU A 48 -8.57 -1.12 -10.68
N SER A 49 -8.77 -1.98 -9.68
CA SER A 49 -7.72 -3.00 -9.37
C SER A 49 -8.17 -4.35 -8.80
N THR A 50 -9.46 -4.67 -8.76
CA THR A 50 -9.88 -6.01 -8.34
C THR A 50 -9.71 -7.08 -9.43
N GLU A 51 -9.27 -6.72 -10.64
CA GLU A 51 -9.25 -7.62 -11.80
C GLU A 51 -7.89 -8.26 -12.14
N ALA A 52 -6.76 -7.83 -11.55
CA ALA A 52 -5.44 -8.19 -12.10
C ALA A 52 -4.64 -9.29 -11.37
N GLU A 53 -5.05 -9.80 -10.19
CA GLU A 53 -4.18 -10.70 -9.40
C GLU A 53 -4.78 -12.06 -9.01
N THR A 54 -5.92 -12.45 -9.59
CA THR A 54 -6.46 -13.81 -9.41
C THR A 54 -6.01 -14.79 -10.51
N GLN A 55 -5.45 -14.31 -11.63
CA GLN A 55 -5.23 -15.15 -12.82
C GLN A 55 -3.82 -15.78 -12.95
N SER A 56 -2.93 -15.61 -11.97
CA SER A 56 -1.53 -16.09 -12.05
C SER A 56 -1.13 -17.13 -11.00
N ARG A 57 -2.08 -17.72 -10.26
CA ARG A 57 -1.76 -18.78 -9.27
C ARG A 57 -2.13 -20.21 -9.67
N ASP A 58 -2.92 -20.41 -10.72
CA ASP A 58 -3.38 -21.72 -11.15
C ASP A 58 -2.76 -22.17 -12.49
N TYR A 59 -1.44 -21.99 -12.64
CA TYR A 59 -0.64 -22.70 -13.65
C TYR A 59 0.55 -23.40 -12.97
N ARG A 60 0.23 -24.30 -12.04
CA ARG A 60 1.10 -25.40 -11.63
C ARG A 60 0.28 -26.59 -11.15
#